data_AF-A0A143G806-F1
#
_entry.id   AF-A0A143G806-F1
#
_cell.length_a   1.000
_cell.length_b   1.000
_cell.length_c   1.000
_cell.angle_alpha   90.00
_cell.angle_beta   90.00
_cell.angle_gamma   90.00
#
_symmetry.space_group_name_H-M   'P 1'
#
loop_
_entity.id
_entity.type
_entity.pdbx_description
1 polymer ?
#
loop_
_entity_poly.entity_id
_entity_poly.type
_entity_poly.pdbx_seq_one_letter_code
_entity_poly.pdbx_strand_id
1 'polypeptide(L)'
;MKSTPDQAIYDFSCAIYRIAKMDYEIAGQPIIKDYFLMRCLILIGELKQIEAHISTYNETIQYVVDENKYTFWLVETPEPNEQIAFLDYLTKEITAIFYNLNPDDCIR
;
A
#
# COMPACT_ATOMS: atom_id res chain seq x y z
N MET A 1 -23.53 7.11 9.55
CA MET A 1 -23.41 5.74 9.00
C MET A 1 -22.12 5.16 9.55
N LYS A 2 -22.12 3.98 10.17
CA LYS A 2 -20.86 3.28 10.49
C LYS A 2 -20.27 2.80 9.16
N SER A 3 -19.01 3.11 8.87
CA SER A 3 -18.31 2.58 7.69
C SER A 3 -18.20 1.06 7.81
N THR A 4 -18.32 0.35 6.68
CA THR A 4 -17.96 -1.08 6.63
C THR A 4 -16.44 -1.22 6.72
N PRO A 5 -15.91 -2.39 7.13
CA PRO A 5 -14.47 -2.65 7.11
C PRO A 5 -13.81 -2.33 5.75
N ASP A 6 -14.48 -2.71 4.66
CA ASP A 6 -14.01 -2.44 3.28
C ASP A 6 -13.90 -0.93 2.99
N GLN A 7 -14.88 -0.13 3.43
CA GLN A 7 -14.84 1.32 3.27
C GLN A 7 -13.69 1.93 4.08
N ALA A 8 -13.42 1.42 5.28
CA ALA A 8 -12.31 1.90 6.10
C ALA A 8 -10.94 1.63 5.46
N ILE A 9 -10.76 0.46 4.83
CA ILE A 9 -9.51 0.13 4.11
C ILE A 9 -9.36 1.00 2.86
N TYR A 10 -10.44 1.23 2.12
CA TYR A 10 -10.42 2.14 0.97
C TYR A 10 -10.07 3.59 1.38
N ASP A 11 -10.69 4.10 2.44
CA ASP A 11 -10.41 5.44 2.97
C ASP A 11 -8.94 5.57 3.41
N PHE A 12 -8.41 4.52 4.04
CA PHE A 12 -6.99 4.45 4.43
C PHE A 12 -6.06 4.45 3.20
N SER A 13 -6.41 3.68 2.16
CA SER A 13 -5.66 3.65 0.90
C SER A 13 -5.65 5.01 0.21
N CYS A 14 -6.79 5.72 0.23
CA CYS A 14 -6.91 7.10 -0.25
C CYS A 14 -5.99 8.06 0.52
N ALA A 15 -5.91 7.93 1.85
CA ALA A 15 -5.04 8.76 2.67
C ALA A 15 -3.56 8.53 2.33
N ILE A 16 -3.13 7.27 2.24
CA ILE A 16 -1.76 6.90 1.85
C ILE A 16 -1.40 7.47 0.47
N TYR A 17 -2.26 7.25 -0.53
CA TYR A 17 -2.04 7.75 -1.88
C TYR A 17 -1.90 9.27 -1.91
N ARG A 18 -2.76 10.00 -1.19
CA ARG A 18 -2.71 11.46 -1.12
C ARG A 18 -1.43 11.97 -0.46
N ILE A 19 -1.01 11.35 0.65
CA ILE A 19 0.22 11.74 1.34
C ILE A 19 1.43 11.48 0.42
N ALA A 20 1.51 10.28 -0.17
CA ALA A 20 2.59 9.94 -1.11
C ALA A 20 2.63 10.93 -2.29
N LYS A 21 1.48 11.24 -2.91
CA LYS A 21 1.41 12.20 -4.01
C LYS A 21 1.86 13.60 -3.60
N MET A 22 1.46 14.05 -2.42
CA MET A 22 1.84 15.36 -1.89
C MET A 22 3.36 15.47 -1.69
N ASP A 23 4.03 14.40 -1.25
CA ASP A 23 5.50 14.39 -1.11
C ASP A 23 6.21 14.69 -2.45
N TYR A 24 5.72 14.11 -3.56
CA TYR A 24 6.24 14.36 -4.91
C TYR A 24 5.90 15.78 -5.41
N GLU A 25 4.67 16.24 -5.17
CA GLU A 25 4.23 17.58 -5.55
C GLU A 25 5.07 18.67 -4.86
N ILE A 26 5.34 18.50 -3.55
CA ILE A 26 6.18 19.43 -2.77
C ILE A 26 7.63 19.36 -3.24
N ALA A 27 8.16 18.17 -3.51
CA ALA A 27 9.52 17.99 -4.00
C ALA A 27 9.71 18.47 -5.46
N GLY A 28 8.63 18.72 -6.20
CA GLY A 28 8.66 19.06 -7.63
C GLY A 28 9.21 17.92 -8.50
N GLN A 29 9.08 16.67 -8.03
CA GLN A 29 9.62 15.50 -8.71
C GLN A 29 8.54 14.78 -9.52
N PRO A 30 8.90 14.20 -10.70
CA PRO A 30 7.97 13.35 -11.41
C PRO A 30 7.69 12.08 -10.61
N ILE A 31 6.45 11.60 -10.68
CA ILE A 31 6.09 10.32 -10.07
C ILE A 31 6.74 9.17 -10.85
N ILE A 32 7.54 8.38 -10.16
CA ILE A 32 8.14 7.14 -10.68
C ILE A 32 7.46 5.97 -9.97
N LYS A 33 6.91 5.02 -10.73
CA LYS A 33 5.99 3.99 -10.23
C LYS A 33 6.53 3.19 -9.04
N ASP A 34 7.75 2.69 -9.15
CA ASP A 34 8.39 1.86 -8.12
C ASP A 34 8.59 2.63 -6.82
N TYR A 35 9.18 3.82 -6.89
CA TYR A 35 9.39 4.69 -5.73
C TYR A 35 8.06 5.18 -5.13
N PHE A 36 7.05 5.39 -5.95
CA PHE A 36 5.72 5.78 -5.47
C PHE A 36 5.06 4.65 -4.68
N LEU A 37 5.05 3.44 -5.25
CA LEU A 37 4.52 2.26 -4.54
C LEU A 37 5.32 1.99 -3.26
N MET A 38 6.66 2.05 -3.30
CA MET A 38 7.49 1.96 -2.10
C MET A 38 7.10 2.99 -1.04
N ARG A 39 6.88 4.26 -1.44
CA ARG A 39 6.45 5.30 -0.50
C ARG A 39 5.10 4.98 0.12
N CYS A 40 4.15 4.47 -0.66
CA CYS A 40 2.88 3.99 -0.12
C CYS A 40 3.07 2.87 0.92
N LEU A 41 3.96 1.90 0.65
CA LEU A 41 4.25 0.80 1.58
C LEU A 41 4.92 1.28 2.88
N ILE A 42 5.84 2.25 2.77
CA ILE A 42 6.44 2.92 3.94
C ILE A 42 5.36 3.60 4.79
N LEU A 43 4.47 4.36 4.14
CA LEU A 43 3.37 5.05 4.82
C LEU A 43 2.40 4.09 5.52
N ILE A 44 2.16 2.89 4.97
CA ILE A 44 1.39 1.85 5.68
C ILE A 44 2.05 1.51 7.01
N GLY A 45 3.36 1.22 6.99
CA GLY A 45 4.13 0.90 8.20
C GLY A 45 4.10 2.04 9.22
N GLU A 46 4.36 3.27 8.77
CA GLU A 46 4.34 4.48 9.61
C GLU A 46 2.98 4.72 10.27
N LEU A 47 1.90 4.69 9.48
CA LEU A 47 0.54 5.01 9.94
C LEU A 47 -0.07 3.89 10.80
N LYS A 48 0.31 2.64 10.56
CA LYS A 48 -0.14 1.49 11.35
C LYS A 48 0.78 1.17 12.52
N GLN A 49 1.91 1.87 12.64
CA GLN A 49 2.95 1.60 13.64
C GLN A 49 3.47 0.16 13.57
N ILE A 50 3.66 -0.33 12.35
CA ILE A 50 4.15 -1.67 12.05
C ILE A 50 5.59 -1.54 11.54
N GLU A 51 6.49 -2.32 12.12
CA GLU A 51 7.86 -2.42 11.61
C GLU A 51 7.85 -3.30 10.35
N ALA A 52 8.24 -2.70 9.23
CA ALA A 52 8.26 -3.37 7.95
C ALA A 52 9.61 -3.19 7.26
N HIS A 53 10.09 -4.25 6.62
CA HIS A 53 11.27 -4.20 5.78
C HIS A 53 10.87 -4.19 4.31
N ILE A 54 11.43 -3.26 3.55
CA ILE A 54 11.23 -3.18 2.10
C ILE A 54 12.54 -3.54 1.40
N SER A 55 12.45 -4.46 0.45
CA SER A 55 13.55 -4.73 -0.48
C SER A 55 13.03 -4.69 -1.92
N THR A 56 13.89 -4.29 -2.84
CA THR A 56 13.58 -4.21 -4.27
C THR A 56 14.53 -5.10 -5.04
N TYR A 57 13.98 -5.81 -6.03
CA TYR A 57 14.76 -6.65 -6.93
C TYR A 57 14.08 -6.72 -8.29
N ASN A 58 14.76 -6.22 -9.32
CA ASN A 58 14.25 -6.10 -10.69
C ASN A 58 12.85 -5.45 -10.70
N GLU A 59 11.84 -6.17 -11.23
CA GLU A 59 10.46 -5.70 -11.36
C GLU A 59 9.60 -6.03 -10.14
N THR A 60 10.22 -6.28 -8.97
CA THR A 60 9.51 -6.65 -7.74
C THR A 60 9.90 -5.80 -6.55
N ILE A 61 8.89 -5.50 -5.72
CA ILE A 61 9.06 -4.93 -4.39
C ILE A 61 8.57 -5.97 -3.39
N GLN A 62 9.40 -6.27 -2.39
CA GLN A 62 9.04 -7.16 -1.29
C GLN A 62 8.84 -6.33 -0.04
N TYR A 63 7.65 -6.46 0.55
CA TYR A 63 7.25 -5.88 1.83
C TYR A 63 7.16 -7.00 2.85
N VAL A 64 8.02 -6.97 3.86
CA VAL A 64 8.08 -7.99 4.90
C VAL A 64 7.62 -7.36 6.20
N VAL A 65 6.59 -7.94 6.81
CA VAL A 65 6.05 -7.56 8.11
C VAL A 65 5.99 -8.82 8.95
N ASP A 66 6.64 -8.81 10.11
CA ASP A 66 6.86 -10.00 10.94
C ASP A 66 7.47 -11.15 10.12
N GLU A 67 6.82 -12.32 10.11
CA GLU A 67 7.20 -13.50 9.30
C GLU A 67 6.51 -13.52 7.93
N ASN A 68 5.62 -12.57 7.66
CA ASN A 68 4.83 -12.52 6.44
C ASN A 68 5.52 -11.70 5.35
N LYS A 69 5.56 -12.25 4.14
CA LYS A 69 6.17 -11.62 2.98
C LYS A 69 5.13 -11.37 1.90
N TYR A 70 5.00 -10.10 1.51
CA TYR A 70 4.13 -9.63 0.44
C TYR A 70 5.00 -9.19 -0.74
N THR A 71 4.73 -9.73 -1.93
CA THR A 71 5.49 -9.43 -3.15
C THR A 71 4.61 -8.68 -4.12
N PHE A 72 5.07 -7.51 -4.53
CA PHE A 72 4.40 -6.63 -5.49
C PHE A 72 5.17 -6.68 -6.81
N TRP A 73 4.50 -7.06 -7.88
CA TRP A 73 5.05 -7.04 -9.23
C TRP A 73 4.75 -5.70 -9.89
N LEU A 74 5.79 -4.97 -10.29
CA LEU A 74 5.65 -3.64 -10.89
C LEU A 74 4.88 -3.67 -12.21
N VAL A 75 4.94 -4.79 -12.94
CA VAL A 75 4.18 -5.02 -14.17
C VAL A 75 2.69 -5.21 -13.94
N GLU A 76 2.29 -5.67 -12.75
CA GLU A 76 0.89 -5.82 -12.33
C GLU A 76 0.37 -4.58 -11.62
N THR A 77 1.28 -3.69 -11.21
CA THR A 77 0.95 -2.43 -10.53
C THR A 77 0.50 -1.39 -11.57
N PRO A 78 -0.73 -0.86 -11.44
CA PRO A 78 -1.20 0.24 -12.30
C PRO A 78 -0.30 1.48 -12.23
N GLU A 79 -0.40 2.38 -13.20
CA GLU A 79 0.34 3.64 -13.11
C GLU A 79 -0.24 4.50 -11.97
N PRO A 80 0.59 5.15 -11.12
CA PRO A 80 0.07 6.01 -10.05
C PRO A 80 -0.82 7.14 -10.56
N ASN A 81 -0.58 7.63 -11.78
CA ASN A 81 -1.41 8.66 -12.41
C ASN A 81 -2.80 8.13 -12.84
N GLU A 82 -2.98 6.82 -12.99
CA GLU A 82 -4.27 6.16 -13.19
C GLU A 82 -4.95 5.96 -11.83
N GLN A 83 -5.25 7.07 -11.16
CA GLN A 83 -5.61 7.13 -9.74
C GLN A 83 -6.64 6.06 -9.30
N ILE A 84 -7.71 5.85 -10.05
CA ILE A 84 -8.77 4.89 -9.68
C ILE A 84 -8.20 3.47 -9.69
N ALA A 85 -7.55 3.06 -10.78
CA ALA A 85 -6.97 1.73 -10.91
C ALA A 85 -5.88 1.48 -9.85
N PHE A 86 -5.03 2.49 -9.59
CA PHE A 86 -4.00 2.39 -8.56
C PHE A 86 -4.60 2.27 -7.15
N LEU A 87 -5.65 3.04 -6.84
CA LEU A 87 -6.34 2.96 -5.53
C LEU A 87 -7.05 1.61 -5.35
N ASP A 88 -7.70 1.09 -6.39
CA ASP A 88 -8.34 -0.23 -6.35
C ASP A 88 -7.29 -1.33 -6.09
N TYR A 89 -6.15 -1.26 -6.79
CA TYR A 89 -5.01 -2.15 -6.57
C TYR A 89 -4.49 -2.04 -5.14
N LEU A 90 -4.16 -0.83 -4.68
CA LEU A 90 -3.60 -0.60 -3.34
C LEU A 90 -4.57 -1.06 -2.25
N THR A 91 -5.87 -0.80 -2.41
CA THR A 91 -6.91 -1.23 -1.47
C THR A 91 -6.94 -2.75 -1.36
N LYS A 92 -6.91 -3.45 -2.50
CA LYS A 92 -6.88 -4.92 -2.53
C LYS A 92 -5.64 -5.48 -1.81
N GLU A 93 -4.46 -4.94 -2.08
CA GLU A 93 -3.22 -5.43 -1.47
C GLU A 93 -3.16 -5.13 0.03
N ILE A 94 -3.56 -3.92 0.46
CA ILE A 94 -3.67 -3.56 1.89
C ILE A 94 -4.67 -4.48 2.61
N THR A 95 -5.79 -4.79 1.95
CA THR A 95 -6.80 -5.70 2.50
C THR A 95 -6.19 -7.07 2.77
N ALA A 96 -5.43 -7.62 1.82
CA ALA A 96 -4.74 -8.90 2.00
C ALA A 96 -3.71 -8.83 3.15
N ILE A 97 -2.94 -7.75 3.24
CA ILE A 97 -1.98 -7.54 4.33
C ILE A 97 -2.68 -7.55 5.69
N PHE A 98 -3.71 -6.74 5.87
CA PHE A 98 -4.37 -6.60 7.18
C PHE A 98 -5.13 -7.85 7.60
N TYR A 99 -5.76 -8.58 6.68
CA TYR A 99 -6.40 -9.85 7.03
C TYR A 99 -5.39 -10.95 7.39
N ASN A 100 -4.23 -10.98 6.74
CA ASN A 100 -3.18 -11.96 7.06
C ASN A 100 -2.42 -11.62 8.36
N LEU A 101 -2.42 -10.35 8.79
CA LEU A 101 -1.84 -9.94 10.08
C LEU A 101 -2.74 -10.22 11.29
N ASN A 102 -4.03 -10.51 11.08
CA ASN A 102 -4.98 -10.91 12.13
C ASN A 102 -5.57 -12.31 11.84
N PRO A 103 -4.77 -13.39 11.93
CA PRO A 103 -5.26 -14.74 11.66
C PRO A 103 -6.39 -15.20 12.60
N ASP A 104 -6.46 -14.65 13.82
CA ASP A 104 -7.47 -15.00 14.83
C ASP A 104 -8.88 -14.45 14.53
N ASP A 105 -9.02 -13.46 13.63
CA ASP A 105 -10.31 -12.91 13.20
C ASP A 105 -10.90 -13.63 11.97
N CYS A 106 -10.19 -14.62 11.41
CA CYS A 106 -10.66 -15.45 10.29
C CYS A 106 -11.42 -16.71 10.71
N ILE A 107 -11.77 -16.87 11.99
CA ILE A 107 -12.71 -17.89 12.44
C ILE A 107 -14.11 -17.27 12.50
N ARG A 108 -14.90 -17.51 11.44
CA ARG A 108 -16.36 -17.33 11.46
C ARG A 108 -17.05 -18.53 12.08
#